data_AF-A0A9Q0LPY0-F1
#
_entry.id   AF-A0A9Q0LPY0-F1
#
_cell.length_a   1.000
_cell.length_b   1.000
_cell.length_c   1.000
_cell.angle_alpha   90.00
_cell.angle_beta   90.00
_cell.angle_gamma   90.00
#
_symmetry.space_group_name_H-M   'P 1'
#
loop_
_entity.id
_entity.type
_entity.pdbx_description
1 polymer ?
#
loop_
_entity_poly.entity_id
_entity_poly.type
_entity_poly.pdbx_seq_one_letter_code
_entity_poly.pdbx_strand_id
1 'polypeptide(L)'
;MKRIYLNENEKDFIIERKEKQYKFPKLILIMRSELYQGMFLSVTEDKSNKVTDYSELSNKSFQIFEYWIYSNQIKEDIQITKQIIDELKTGIDYFQLNQTNPNLFDLLINKEFNN
;
A
#
# COMPACT_ATOMS: atom_id res chain seq x y z
N MET A 1 -10.69 11.22 4.46
CA MET A 1 -9.44 10.48 4.17
C MET A 1 -8.64 11.04 2.98
N LYS A 2 -9.24 11.50 1.87
CA LYS A 2 -8.52 12.19 0.77
C LYS A 2 -7.57 13.33 1.22
N ARG A 3 -7.93 14.04 2.29
CA ARG A 3 -7.12 15.12 2.89
C ARG A 3 -5.75 14.63 3.41
N ILE A 4 -5.66 13.42 3.99
CA ILE A 4 -4.40 12.86 4.53
C ILE A 4 -3.50 12.39 3.39
N TYR A 5 -4.06 11.74 2.37
CA TYR A 5 -3.32 11.32 1.17
C TYR A 5 -2.57 12.48 0.48
N LEU A 6 -3.19 13.67 0.48
CA LEU A 6 -2.66 14.88 -0.12
C LEU A 6 -1.79 15.73 0.83
N ASN A 7 -1.76 15.42 2.13
CA ASN A 7 -1.02 16.23 3.10
C ASN A 7 0.41 15.71 3.26
N GLU A 8 1.36 16.34 2.57
CA GLU A 8 2.79 15.98 2.64
C GLU A 8 3.42 16.20 4.03
N ASN A 9 2.88 17.11 4.84
CA ASN A 9 3.44 17.43 6.16
C ASN A 9 3.24 16.32 7.19
N GLU A 10 2.32 15.38 6.94
CA GLU A 10 2.03 14.25 7.83
C GLU A 10 2.81 12.98 7.43
N LYS A 11 3.63 13.04 6.36
CA LYS A 11 4.35 11.88 5.82
C LYS A 11 5.78 11.85 6.36
N ASP A 12 6.02 10.97 7.32
CA ASP A 12 7.27 10.84 8.09
C ASP A 12 8.09 9.59 7.72
N PHE A 13 7.67 8.85 6.70
CA PHE A 13 8.34 7.62 6.25
C PHE A 13 8.42 7.51 4.73
N ILE A 14 9.51 6.90 4.24
CA ILE A 14 9.80 6.73 2.82
C ILE A 14 9.89 5.24 2.47
N ILE A 15 9.13 4.82 1.46
CA ILE A 15 9.30 3.52 0.81
C ILE A 15 10.06 3.73 -0.49
N GLU A 16 11.26 3.17 -0.58
CA GLU A 16 12.14 3.21 -1.76
C GLU A 16 11.89 1.98 -2.64
N ARG A 17 11.58 2.19 -3.93
CA ARG A 17 11.15 1.12 -4.83
C ARG A 17 11.35 1.46 -6.29
N LYS A 18 11.98 0.57 -7.07
CA LYS A 18 12.13 0.71 -8.54
C LYS A 18 12.52 2.15 -8.95
N GLU A 19 13.55 2.69 -8.28
CA GLU A 19 14.10 4.05 -8.46
C GLU A 19 13.14 5.20 -8.09
N LYS A 20 12.03 4.91 -7.40
CA LYS A 20 11.07 5.88 -6.90
C LYS A 20 11.02 5.88 -5.38
N GLN A 21 10.53 6.99 -4.83
CA GLN A 21 10.28 7.17 -3.41
C GLN A 21 8.80 7.51 -3.21
N TYR A 22 8.17 6.81 -2.29
CA TYR A 22 6.77 7.03 -1.90
C TYR A 22 6.73 7.39 -0.42
N LYS A 23 6.06 8.50 -0.09
CA LYS A 23 6.00 9.02 1.27
C LYS A 23 4.70 8.60 1.95
N PHE A 24 4.79 8.20 3.22
CA PHE A 24 3.65 7.77 4.02
C PHE A 24 3.74 8.27 5.47
N PRO A 25 2.60 8.45 6.16
CA PRO A 25 2.56 8.46 7.62
C PRO A 25 2.80 7.04 8.14
N LYS A 26 3.77 6.85 9.04
CA LYS A 26 4.03 5.54 9.69
C LYS A 26 2.76 4.96 10.32
N LEU A 27 1.98 5.80 10.99
CA LEU A 27 0.74 5.38 11.65
C LEU A 27 -0.24 4.71 10.68
N ILE A 28 -0.38 5.23 9.46
CA ILE A 28 -1.26 4.64 8.46
C ILE A 28 -0.74 3.28 8.00
N LEU A 29 0.58 3.13 7.80
CA LEU A 29 1.19 1.85 7.46
C LEU A 29 0.99 0.82 8.58
N ILE A 30 1.22 1.20 9.85
CA ILE A 30 1.00 0.35 11.04
C ILE A 30 -0.44 -0.16 11.10
N MET A 31 -1.41 0.73 10.86
CA MET A 31 -2.82 0.37 10.92
C MET A 31 -3.26 -0.57 9.80
N ARG A 32 -2.52 -0.63 8.68
CA ARG A 32 -2.94 -1.33 7.45
C ARG A 32 -2.13 -2.57 7.12
N SER A 33 -0.98 -2.78 7.75
CA SER A 33 -0.03 -3.83 7.37
C SER A 33 0.70 -4.38 8.59
N GLU A 34 0.59 -5.69 8.81
CA GLU A 34 1.31 -6.39 9.88
C GLU A 34 2.83 -6.33 9.65
N LEU A 35 3.26 -6.37 8.37
CA LEU A 35 4.67 -6.20 8.01
C LEU A 35 5.23 -4.88 8.54
N TYR A 36 4.56 -3.77 8.24
CA TYR A 36 5.01 -2.46 8.70
C TYR A 36 4.83 -2.29 10.21
N GLN A 37 3.76 -2.83 10.79
CA GLN A 37 3.60 -2.86 12.24
C GLN A 37 4.78 -3.57 12.92
N GLY A 38 5.15 -4.76 12.47
CA GLY A 38 6.29 -5.52 12.99
C GLY A 38 7.61 -4.78 12.82
N MET A 39 7.82 -4.16 11.66
CA MET A 39 9.02 -3.37 11.37
C MET A 39 9.16 -2.12 12.25
N PHE A 40 8.06 -1.44 12.59
CA PHE A 40 8.11 -0.22 13.40
C PHE A 40 8.05 -0.46 14.90
N LEU A 41 7.45 -1.57 15.34
CA LEU A 41 7.33 -1.92 16.76
C LEU A 41 8.47 -2.84 17.24
N SER A 42 9.30 -3.38 16.34
CA SER A 42 10.49 -4.11 16.74
C SER A 42 11.45 -3.21 17.51
N VAL A 43 12.07 -3.74 18.57
CA VAL A 43 13.06 -3.05 19.41
C VAL A 43 14.42 -2.96 18.68
N THR A 44 14.39 -2.65 17.38
CA THR A 44 15.58 -2.45 16.56
C THR A 44 16.05 -1.01 16.73
N GLU A 45 17.35 -0.83 16.98
CA GLU A 45 17.99 0.50 17.12
C GLU A 45 17.96 1.33 15.82
N ASP A 46 17.47 0.75 14.72
CA ASP A 46 17.36 1.42 13.44
C ASP A 46 16.31 2.54 13.49
N LYS A 47 16.78 3.78 13.54
CA LYS A 47 15.98 5.00 13.51
C LYS A 47 15.71 5.47 12.08
N SER A 48 16.02 4.66 11.06
CA SER A 48 15.75 4.98 9.67
C SER A 48 14.27 5.35 9.46
N ASN A 49 14.05 6.44 8.75
CA ASN A 49 12.74 6.85 8.28
C ASN A 49 12.46 6.33 6.86
N LYS A 50 13.17 5.29 6.43
CA LYS A 50 13.01 4.70 5.11
C LYS A 50 13.19 3.17 5.09
N VAL A 51 12.55 2.52 4.13
CA VAL A 51 12.70 1.09 3.82
C VAL A 51 12.71 0.85 2.31
N THR A 52 13.42 -0.19 1.87
CA THR A 52 13.37 -0.68 0.50
C THR A 52 12.25 -1.72 0.35
N ASP A 53 11.37 -1.54 -0.64
CA ASP A 53 10.31 -2.49 -0.97
C ASP A 53 10.74 -3.52 -2.03
N TYR A 54 10.50 -4.80 -1.74
CA TYR A 54 10.83 -5.95 -2.58
C TYR A 54 9.59 -6.70 -3.12
N SER A 55 8.39 -6.11 -3.05
CA SER A 55 7.09 -6.73 -3.40
C SER A 55 6.87 -7.13 -4.87
N GLU A 56 7.84 -6.93 -5.76
CA GLU A 56 7.79 -7.16 -7.23
C GLU A 56 6.65 -6.49 -8.03
N LEU A 57 5.59 -5.95 -7.40
CA LEU A 57 4.51 -5.15 -8.01
C LEU A 57 4.99 -4.21 -9.12
N SER A 58 4.20 -3.90 -10.13
CA SER A 58 4.51 -2.78 -11.02
C SER A 58 4.34 -1.44 -10.28
N ASN A 59 4.83 -0.34 -10.86
CA ASN A 59 4.57 1.00 -10.32
C ASN A 59 3.06 1.33 -10.33
N LYS A 60 2.31 0.83 -11.31
CA LYS A 60 0.85 1.04 -11.38
C LYS A 60 0.13 0.29 -10.25
N SER A 61 0.48 -0.96 -10.01
CA SER A 61 -0.06 -1.75 -8.90
C SER A 61 0.29 -1.11 -7.56
N PHE A 62 1.53 -0.64 -7.38
CA PHE A 62 1.91 0.06 -6.15
C PHE A 62 1.14 1.38 -5.94
N GLN A 63 0.81 2.13 -6.99
CA GLN A 63 -0.04 3.32 -6.87
C GLN A 63 -1.48 3.00 -6.45
N ILE A 64 -2.03 1.88 -6.92
CA ILE A 64 -3.35 1.42 -6.47
C ILE A 64 -3.29 1.04 -4.99
N PHE A 65 -2.26 0.27 -4.60
CA PHE A 65 -1.98 -0.09 -3.22
C PHE A 65 -1.86 1.14 -2.31
N GLU A 66 -1.03 2.10 -2.70
CA GLU A 66 -0.85 3.37 -2.01
C GLU A 66 -2.21 4.06 -1.84
N TYR A 67 -2.96 4.27 -2.92
CA TYR A 67 -4.27 4.92 -2.84
C TYR A 67 -5.26 4.18 -1.93
N TRP A 68 -5.29 2.84 -1.99
CA TRP A 68 -6.15 2.02 -1.16
C TRP A 68 -5.84 2.15 0.32
N ILE A 69 -4.55 2.17 0.70
CA ILE A 69 -4.11 2.34 2.10
C ILE A 69 -4.75 3.58 2.74
N TYR A 70 -4.87 4.67 1.99
CA TYR A 70 -5.48 5.90 2.48
C TYR A 70 -7.01 5.93 2.35
N SER A 71 -7.59 5.28 1.34
CA SER A 71 -8.98 5.56 0.93
C SER A 71 -9.97 4.41 1.10
N ASN A 72 -9.51 3.18 1.29
CA ASN A 72 -10.31 1.94 1.14
C ASN A 72 -10.99 1.83 -0.23
N GLN A 73 -10.44 2.46 -1.26
CA GLN A 73 -10.99 2.46 -2.62
C GLN A 73 -9.90 2.10 -3.62
N ILE A 74 -10.31 1.60 -4.79
CA ILE A 74 -9.42 1.46 -5.95
C ILE A 74 -9.43 2.79 -6.71
N LYS A 75 -8.25 3.22 -7.15
CA LYS A 75 -8.09 4.46 -7.91
C LYS A 75 -8.77 4.34 -9.27
N GLU A 76 -9.74 5.21 -9.56
CA GLU A 76 -10.61 5.09 -10.74
C GLU A 76 -9.93 5.45 -12.07
N ASP A 77 -8.86 6.25 -12.03
CA ASP A 77 -8.10 6.69 -13.21
C ASP A 77 -7.09 5.65 -13.72
N ILE A 78 -6.96 4.51 -13.04
CA ILE A 78 -6.08 3.42 -13.44
C ILE A 78 -6.93 2.27 -14.01
N GLN A 79 -6.71 1.94 -15.28
CA GLN A 79 -7.31 0.75 -15.89
C GLN A 79 -6.81 -0.51 -15.17
N ILE A 80 -7.74 -1.24 -14.54
CA ILE A 80 -7.45 -2.46 -13.81
C ILE A 80 -7.46 -3.64 -14.78
N THR A 81 -6.27 -4.15 -15.11
CA THR A 81 -6.10 -5.36 -15.94
C THR A 81 -5.95 -6.61 -15.07
N LYS A 82 -6.11 -7.79 -15.65
CA LYS A 82 -5.86 -9.07 -14.96
C LYS A 82 -4.45 -9.13 -14.34
N GLN A 83 -3.42 -8.67 -15.08
CA GLN A 83 -2.05 -8.60 -14.57
C GLN A 83 -1.96 -7.72 -13.31
N ILE A 84 -2.60 -6.55 -13.28
CA ILE A 84 -2.61 -5.68 -12.10
C ILE A 84 -3.30 -6.37 -10.91
N ILE A 85 -4.39 -7.10 -11.16
CA ILE A 85 -5.09 -7.87 -10.13
C ILE A 85 -4.17 -8.96 -9.56
N ASP A 86 -3.50 -9.73 -10.42
CA ASP A 86 -2.60 -10.81 -10.01
C ASP A 86 -1.38 -10.29 -9.23
N GLU A 87 -0.80 -9.17 -9.67
CA GLU A 87 0.23 -8.46 -8.93
C GLU A 87 -0.29 -8.03 -7.55
N LEU A 88 -1.44 -7.36 -7.48
CA LEU A 88 -2.00 -6.88 -6.21
C LEU A 88 -2.37 -8.01 -5.25
N LYS A 89 -2.85 -9.15 -5.74
CA LYS A 89 -3.08 -10.36 -4.92
C LYS A 89 -1.77 -10.81 -4.24
N THR A 90 -0.67 -10.84 -4.99
CA THR A 90 0.68 -11.13 -4.43
C THR A 90 1.13 -10.07 -3.43
N GLY A 91 0.81 -8.79 -3.69
CA GLY A 91 1.12 -7.68 -2.80
C GLY A 91 0.39 -7.74 -1.47
N ILE A 92 -0.86 -8.23 -1.44
CA ILE A 92 -1.66 -8.40 -0.21
C ILE A 92 -0.93 -9.33 0.76
N ASP A 93 -0.40 -10.44 0.26
CA ASP A 93 0.35 -11.41 1.06
C ASP A 93 1.70 -10.83 1.51
N TYR A 94 2.45 -10.22 0.59
CA TYR A 94 3.76 -9.62 0.91
C TYR A 94 3.68 -8.56 2.00
N PHE A 95 2.73 -7.62 1.88
CA PHE A 95 2.55 -6.55 2.86
C PHE A 95 1.73 -6.99 4.08
N GLN A 96 1.21 -8.21 4.11
CA GLN A 96 0.39 -8.74 5.20
C GLN A 96 -0.72 -7.76 5.59
N LEU A 97 -1.58 -7.44 4.62
CA LEU A 97 -2.55 -6.37 4.80
C LEU A 97 -3.64 -6.75 5.80
N ASN A 98 -3.85 -5.88 6.78
CA ASN A 98 -4.88 -6.04 7.80
C ASN A 98 -6.26 -6.13 7.15
N GLN A 99 -7.08 -7.06 7.63
CA GLN A 99 -8.46 -7.17 7.18
C GLN A 99 -9.22 -5.90 7.58
N THR A 100 -9.57 -5.10 6.59
CA THR A 100 -10.35 -3.86 6.72
C THR A 100 -11.60 -4.01 5.86
N ASN A 101 -12.67 -3.24 6.10
CA ASN A 101 -13.89 -3.34 5.29
C ASN A 101 -14.12 -2.05 4.49
N PRO A 102 -14.16 -2.09 3.14
CA PRO A 102 -13.85 -3.24 2.29
C PRO A 102 -12.33 -3.52 2.23
N ASN A 103 -11.94 -4.80 2.19
CA ASN A 103 -10.52 -5.16 2.03
C ASN A 103 -10.14 -5.05 0.55
N LEU A 104 -8.84 -4.93 0.26
CA LEU A 104 -8.36 -4.79 -1.12
C LEU A 104 -8.75 -5.99 -2.00
N PHE A 105 -8.74 -7.20 -1.45
CA PHE A 105 -9.09 -8.42 -2.16
C PHE A 105 -10.54 -8.39 -2.68
N ASP A 106 -11.51 -8.03 -1.82
CA ASP A 106 -12.92 -7.93 -2.17
C ASP A 106 -13.16 -6.87 -3.25
N LEU A 107 -12.44 -5.75 -3.18
CA LEU A 107 -12.51 -4.71 -4.21
C LEU A 107 -11.98 -5.21 -5.56
N LEU A 108 -10.90 -6.00 -5.55
CA LEU A 108 -10.32 -6.56 -6.78
C LEU A 108 -11.22 -7.62 -7.40
N ILE A 109 -11.83 -8.50 -6.60
CA ILE A 109 -12.82 -9.48 -7.08
C ILE A 109 -13.98 -8.78 -7.77
N ASN A 110 -14.53 -7.73 -7.15
CA ASN A 110 -15.62 -6.97 -7.74
C ASN A 110 -15.22 -6.30 -9.07
N LYS A 111 -13.95 -5.88 -9.23
CA LYS A 111 -13.46 -5.35 -10.51
C LYS A 111 -13.23 -6.44 -11.56
N GLU A 112 -12.85 -7.65 -11.14
CA GLU A 112 -12.64 -8.80 -12.03
C GLU A 112 -13.95 -9.24 -12.70
N PHE A 113 -15.07 -9.22 -11.97
CA PHE A 113 -16.39 -9.63 -12.50
C PHE A 113 -17.14 -8.54 -13.30
N ASN A 114 -16.69 -7.29 -13.26
CA ASN A 114 -17.35 -6.15 -13.92
C ASN A 114 -16.61 -5.66 -15.19
N ASN A 115 -15.50 -6.31 -15.56
CA ASN A 115 -14.74 -6.08 -16.80
C ASN A 115 -15.00 -7.19 -17.80
#